data_AF-A0A2V5K2X9-F1
#
_entry.id   AF-A0A2V5K2X9-F1
#
_cell.length_a   1.000
_cell.length_b   1.000
_cell.length_c   1.000
_cell.angle_alpha   90.00
_cell.angle_beta   90.00
_cell.angle_gamma   90.00
#
_symmetry.space_group_name_H-M   'P 1'
#
loop_
_entity.id
_entity.type
_entity.pdbx_description
1 polymer ?
#
loop_
_entity_poly.entity_id
_entity_poly.type
_entity_poly.pdbx_seq_one_letter_code
_entity_poly.pdbx_strand_id
1 'polypeptide(L)'
;MVRSAVSRNEGPHRANEAVESYLRGEQERGGIARGANPRAAADMLLGTCFQQAFQTRFLDRELSLQERLGFVRLLLDTLSQGLEIELTEG
;
A
#
# COMPACT_ATOMS: atom_id res chain seq x y z
N MET A 1 17.53 14.29 -12.71
CA MET A 1 16.95 12.93 -12.50
C MET A 1 15.43 12.92 -12.57
N VAL A 2 14.70 13.66 -11.71
CA VAL A 2 13.21 13.67 -11.66
C VAL A 2 12.52 14.02 -12.99
N ARG A 3 12.99 15.06 -13.70
CA ARG A 3 12.41 15.49 -14.99
C ARG A 3 12.43 14.42 -16.08
N SER A 4 13.42 13.51 -16.05
CA SER A 4 13.58 12.46 -17.06
C SER A 4 12.67 11.25 -16.82
N ALA A 5 12.30 10.98 -15.56
CA ALA A 5 11.34 9.93 -15.22
C ALA A 5 9.92 10.37 -15.61
N VAL A 6 9.56 11.63 -15.35
CA VAL A 6 8.24 12.18 -15.74
C VAL A 6 8.07 12.16 -17.27
N SER A 7 9.09 12.51 -18.05
CA SER A 7 9.01 12.48 -19.52
C SER A 7 8.88 11.07 -20.11
N ARG A 8 9.36 10.04 -19.39
CA ARG A 8 9.16 8.63 -19.73
C ARG A 8 7.95 8.02 -19.04
N ASN A 9 7.19 8.83 -18.30
CA ASN A 9 6.03 8.40 -17.53
C ASN A 9 6.36 7.33 -16.46
N GLU A 10 7.61 7.32 -15.97
CA GLU A 10 8.17 6.43 -14.95
C GLU A 10 8.22 7.12 -13.57
N GLY A 11 7.31 8.07 -13.33
CA GLY A 11 7.24 8.76 -12.05
C GLY A 11 6.76 7.84 -10.91
N PRO A 12 6.98 8.23 -9.64
CA PRO A 12 6.63 7.42 -8.47
C PRO A 12 5.13 7.06 -8.40
N HIS A 13 4.26 7.87 -9.04
CA HIS A 13 2.82 7.58 -9.17
C HIS A 13 2.52 6.25 -9.87
N ARG A 14 3.43 5.73 -10.70
CA ARG A 14 3.24 4.45 -11.41
C ARG A 14 3.16 3.24 -10.47
N ALA A 15 3.91 3.26 -9.37
CA ALA A 15 3.84 2.19 -8.38
C ALA A 15 2.45 2.15 -7.74
N ASN A 16 1.90 3.33 -7.42
CA ASN A 16 0.57 3.48 -6.86
C ASN A 16 -0.51 3.02 -7.83
N GLU A 17 -0.41 3.38 -9.12
CA GLU A 17 -1.34 2.94 -10.16
C GLU A 17 -1.36 1.41 -10.34
N ALA A 18 -0.20 0.75 -10.24
CA ALA A 18 -0.12 -0.71 -10.34
C ALA A 18 -0.84 -1.40 -9.15
N VAL A 19 -0.61 -0.91 -7.93
CA VAL A 19 -1.29 -1.42 -6.73
C VAL A 19 -2.79 -1.10 -6.77
N GLU A 20 -3.18 0.10 -7.20
CA GLU A 20 -4.57 0.48 -7.40
C GLU A 20 -5.27 -0.49 -8.37
N SER A 21 -4.64 -0.78 -9.51
CA SER A 21 -5.19 -1.71 -10.50
C SER A 21 -5.38 -3.12 -9.94
N TYR A 22 -4.45 -3.58 -9.11
CA TYR A 22 -4.58 -4.88 -8.45
C TYR A 22 -5.77 -4.88 -7.47
N LEU A 23 -5.84 -3.90 -6.58
CA LEU A 23 -6.91 -3.79 -5.58
C LEU A 23 -8.29 -3.63 -6.24
N ARG A 24 -8.36 -2.93 -7.38
CA ARG A 24 -9.59 -2.85 -8.20
C ARG A 24 -10.02 -4.22 -8.71
N GLY A 25 -9.09 -5.02 -9.23
CA GLY A 25 -9.38 -6.39 -9.67
C GLY A 25 -9.85 -7.30 -8.52
N GLU A 26 -9.29 -7.14 -7.32
CA GLU A 26 -9.75 -7.87 -6.13
C GLU A 26 -11.14 -7.40 -5.68
N GLN A 27 -11.42 -6.11 -5.76
CA GLN A 27 -12.75 -5.56 -5.48
C GLN A 27 -13.81 -6.08 -6.46
N GLU A 28 -13.49 -6.17 -7.75
CA GLU A 28 -14.38 -6.73 -8.78
C GLU A 28 -14.68 -8.21 -8.55
N ARG A 29 -13.72 -8.95 -7.97
CA ARG A 29 -13.89 -10.36 -7.57
C ARG A 29 -14.62 -10.56 -6.25
N GLY A 30 -14.92 -9.48 -5.53
CA GLY A 30 -15.52 -9.53 -4.19
C GLY A 30 -14.55 -9.96 -3.09
N GLY A 31 -13.23 -9.77 -3.30
CA GLY A 31 -12.23 -9.93 -2.25
C GLY A 31 -12.05 -8.68 -1.37
N ILE A 32 -12.56 -7.53 -1.82
CA ILE A 32 -12.50 -6.24 -1.14
C ILE A 32 -13.90 -5.60 -1.11
N ALA A 33 -14.25 -4.93 -0.01
CA ALA A 33 -15.50 -4.19 0.14
C ALA A 33 -15.72 -3.19 -1.00
N ARG A 34 -16.95 -3.15 -1.54
CA ARG A 34 -17.33 -2.20 -2.60
C ARG A 34 -17.20 -0.73 -2.19
N GLY A 35 -17.30 -0.44 -0.89
CA GLY A 35 -17.11 0.91 -0.34
C GLY A 35 -15.64 1.34 -0.21
N ALA A 36 -14.69 0.40 -0.26
CA ALA A 36 -13.28 0.72 -0.19
C ALA A 36 -12.84 1.46 -1.47
N ASN A 37 -11.98 2.47 -1.33
CA ASN A 37 -11.39 3.17 -2.46
C ASN A 37 -10.01 2.55 -2.80
N PRO A 38 -9.85 1.85 -3.93
CA PRO A 38 -8.59 1.17 -4.28
C PRO A 38 -7.39 2.11 -4.37
N ARG A 39 -7.60 3.36 -4.81
CA ARG A 39 -6.53 4.36 -4.91
C ARG A 39 -6.06 4.80 -3.53
N ALA A 40 -7.01 5.14 -2.65
CA ALA A 40 -6.67 5.52 -1.28
C ALA A 40 -5.92 4.39 -0.55
N ALA A 41 -6.34 3.14 -0.73
CA ALA A 41 -5.66 1.98 -0.16
C ALA A 41 -4.23 1.79 -0.70
N ALA A 42 -4.03 1.95 -2.01
CA ALA A 42 -2.70 1.92 -2.63
C ALA A 42 -1.78 3.03 -2.08
N ASP A 43 -2.31 4.25 -1.97
CA ASP A 43 -1.59 5.41 -1.45
C ASP A 43 -1.20 5.20 0.03
N MET A 44 -2.10 4.65 0.85
CA MET A 44 -1.82 4.32 2.26
C MET A 44 -0.74 3.22 2.39
N LEU A 45 -0.83 2.15 1.60
CA LEU A 45 0.12 1.04 1.64
C LEU A 45 1.54 1.52 1.27
N LEU A 46 1.67 2.17 0.11
CA LEU A 46 2.97 2.63 -0.35
C LEU A 46 3.50 3.81 0.46
N GLY A 47 2.61 4.70 0.91
CA GLY A 47 2.95 5.78 1.83
C GLY A 47 3.54 5.28 3.15
N THR A 48 2.96 4.23 3.73
CA THR A 48 3.46 3.63 4.97
C THR A 48 4.82 2.95 4.77
N CYS A 49 5.01 2.23 3.66
CA CYS A 49 6.31 1.67 3.29
C CYS A 49 7.38 2.76 3.10
N PHE A 50 7.02 3.85 2.42
CA PHE A 50 7.93 4.99 2.21
C PHE A 50 8.27 5.69 3.53
N GLN A 51 7.28 5.88 4.41
CA GLN A 51 7.50 6.45 5.74
C GLN A 51 8.48 5.62 6.56
N GLN A 52 8.36 4.29 6.54
CA GLN A 52 9.29 3.41 7.27
C GLN A 52 10.71 3.46 6.70
N ALA A 53 10.84 3.48 5.37
CA ALA A 53 12.15 3.65 4.72
C ALA A 53 12.76 5.02 5.06
N PHE A 54 11.95 6.09 5.08
CA PHE A 54 12.41 7.41 5.47
C PHE A 54 12.89 7.43 6.93
N GLN A 55 12.11 6.90 7.88
CA GLN A 55 12.47 6.89 9.29
C GLN A 55 13.75 6.08 9.57
N THR A 56 13.89 4.89 8.99
CA THR A 56 15.08 4.07 9.16
C THR A 56 16.34 4.75 8.63
N ARG A 57 16.26 5.40 7.47
CA ARG A 57 17.37 6.19 6.92
C ARG A 57 17.66 7.44 7.73
N PHE A 58 16.64 8.15 8.17
CA PHE A 58 16.78 9.38 8.95
C PHE A 58 17.44 9.12 10.33
N LEU A 59 17.13 7.98 10.94
CA LEU A 59 17.67 7.56 12.24
C LEU A 59 18.98 6.75 12.13
N ASP A 60 19.53 6.58 10.92
CA ASP A 60 20.67 5.71 10.63
C ASP A 60 20.57 4.31 11.27
N ARG A 61 19.37 3.73 11.18
CA ARG A 61 19.03 2.43 11.79
C ARG A 61 18.80 1.39 10.72
N GLU A 62 19.38 0.22 10.92
CA GLU A 62 18.98 -0.99 10.19
C GLU A 62 17.96 -1.79 10.98
N LEU A 63 16.93 -2.28 10.29
CA LEU A 63 15.98 -3.22 10.85
C LEU A 63 16.52 -4.64 10.74
N SER A 64 16.31 -5.45 11.77
CA SER A 64 16.41 -6.90 11.69
C SER A 64 15.34 -7.49 10.77
N LEU A 65 15.50 -8.74 10.37
CA LEU A 65 14.47 -9.47 9.61
C LEU A 65 13.15 -9.55 10.40
N GLN A 66 13.21 -9.77 11.71
CA GLN A 66 12.03 -9.89 12.56
C GLN A 66 11.24 -8.58 12.62
N GLU A 67 11.92 -7.45 12.74
CA GLU A 67 11.26 -6.13 12.73
C GLU A 67 10.61 -5.82 11.37
N ARG A 68 11.26 -6.20 10.25
CA ARG A 68 10.66 -6.07 8.92
C ARG A 68 9.41 -6.93 8.77
N LEU A 69 9.47 -8.19 9.20
CA LEU A 69 8.32 -9.10 9.14
C LEU A 69 7.17 -8.63 10.05
N GLY A 70 7.48 -8.14 11.25
CA GLY A 70 6.50 -7.56 12.15
C GLY A 70 5.81 -6.33 11.57
N PHE A 71 6.57 -5.43 10.94
CA PHE A 71 6.02 -4.28 10.23
C PHE A 71 5.07 -4.69 9.10
N VAL A 72 5.50 -5.63 8.23
CA VAL A 72 4.66 -6.14 7.14
C VAL A 72 3.38 -6.77 7.67
N ARG A 73 3.50 -7.60 8.71
CA ARG A 73 2.34 -8.27 9.32
C ARG A 73 1.33 -7.26 9.86
N LEU A 74 1.77 -6.29 10.65
CA LEU A 74 0.90 -5.27 11.24
C LEU A 74 0.20 -4.45 10.16
N LEU A 75 0.93 -4.04 9.13
CA LEU A 75 0.40 -3.26 8.01
C LEU A 75 -0.66 -4.05 7.24
N LEU A 76 -0.38 -5.31 6.90
CA LEU A 76 -1.31 -6.15 6.14
C LEU A 76 -2.54 -6.53 6.98
N ASP A 77 -2.38 -6.84 8.26
CA ASP A 77 -3.51 -7.15 9.15
C ASP A 77 -4.44 -5.93 9.27
N THR A 78 -3.87 -4.73 9.49
CA THR A 78 -4.64 -3.48 9.58
C THR A 78 -5.33 -3.13 8.27
N LEU A 79 -4.61 -3.23 7.15
CA LEU A 79 -5.15 -2.92 5.84
C LEU A 79 -6.26 -3.91 5.46
N SER A 80 -6.07 -5.20 5.72
CA SER A 80 -7.06 -6.24 5.37
C SER A 80 -8.37 -6.01 6.13
N GLN A 81 -8.31 -5.74 7.44
CA GLN A 81 -9.49 -5.42 8.25
C GLN A 81 -10.26 -4.20 7.69
N GLY A 82 -9.55 -3.17 7.24
CA GLY A 82 -10.18 -1.98 6.63
C GLY A 82 -10.73 -2.20 5.22
N LEU A 83 -10.36 -3.30 4.56
CA LEU A 83 -10.81 -3.67 3.21
C LEU A 83 -11.84 -4.81 3.21
N GLU A 84 -12.05 -5.46 4.35
CA GLU A 84 -12.96 -6.58 4.51
C GLU A 84 -14.42 -6.19 4.19
N ILE A 85 -15.15 -7.15 3.63
CA ILE A 85 -16.58 -7.01 3.39
C ILE A 85 -17.29 -7.12 4.73
N GLU A 86 -17.94 -6.04 5.17
CA GLU A 86 -18.97 -6.16 6.21
C GLU A 86 -20.15 -6.94 5.63
N LEU A 87 -20.27 -8.22 6.01
CA LEU A 87 -21.52 -8.95 5.85
C LEU A 87 -22.50 -8.34 6.84
N THR A 88 -23.26 -7.35 6.39
CA THR A 88 -24.47 -6.92 7.10
C THR A 88 -25.43 -8.12 7.02
N GLU A 89 -25.59 -8.83 8.14
CA GLU A 89 -26.68 -9.80 8.28
C GLU A 89 -27.99 -9.05 8.04
N GLY A 90 -28.70 -9.45 6.97
CA GLY A 90 -30.04 -8.97 6.65
C GLY A 90 -31.11 -9.69 7.43
#